data_AF-A0A9E4IYD6-F1
#
_entry.id   AF-A0A9E4IYD6-F1
#
_cell.length_a   1.000
_cell.length_b   1.000
_cell.length_c   1.000
_cell.angle_alpha   90.00
_cell.angle_beta   90.00
_cell.angle_gamma   90.00
#
_symmetry.space_group_name_H-M   'P 1'
#
loop_
_entity.id
_entity.type
_entity.pdbx_description
1 polymer ?
#
loop_
_entity_poly.entity_id
_entity_poly.type
_entity_poly.pdbx_seq_one_letter_code
_entity_poly.pdbx_strand_id
1 'polypeptide(L)'
;MHRTQIYLTEAQARLLRSRSRAAGCTVSELIRAAIDDVYSPRREQSTTDKVRLARRTAGAWKEFPETGAEYVERVRGSQRLAHLTRR
;
A
#
# COMPACT_ATOMS: atom_id res chain seq x y z
N MET A 1 -7.86 -4.02 -25.98
CA MET A 1 -7.29 -2.68 -25.80
C MET A 1 -7.94 -1.73 -26.79
N HIS A 2 -8.36 -0.55 -26.36
CA HIS A 2 -8.86 0.51 -27.24
C HIS A 2 -7.80 1.60 -27.40
N ARG A 3 -7.61 2.12 -28.62
CA ARG A 3 -6.68 3.23 -28.86
C ARG A 3 -7.38 4.55 -28.52
N THR A 4 -6.82 5.30 -27.59
CA THR A 4 -7.37 6.59 -27.14
C THR A 4 -6.30 7.67 -27.28
N GLN A 5 -6.68 8.81 -27.83
CA GLN A 5 -5.85 10.01 -27.83
C GLN A 5 -6.13 10.80 -26.55
N ILE A 6 -5.06 11.13 -25.82
CA ILE A 6 -5.12 11.95 -24.61
C ILE A 6 -4.28 13.21 -24.84
N TYR A 7 -4.76 14.33 -24.34
CA TYR A 7 -4.00 15.57 -24.35
C TYR A 7 -3.16 15.67 -23.09
N LEU A 8 -1.87 15.96 -23.27
CA LEU A 8 -0.92 16.11 -22.19
C LEU A 8 -0.20 17.45 -22.36
N THR A 9 0.10 18.11 -21.25
CA THR A 9 1.04 19.23 -21.29
C THR A 9 2.45 18.71 -21.59
N GLU A 10 3.33 19.59 -22.08
CA GLU A 10 4.73 19.22 -22.32
C GLU A 10 5.43 18.69 -21.06
N ALA A 11 5.11 19.29 -19.91
CA ALA A 11 5.65 18.88 -18.62
C ALA A 11 5.23 17.44 -18.28
N GLN A 12 3.95 17.10 -18.45
CA GLN A 12 3.43 15.75 -18.24
C GLN A 12 4.07 14.74 -19.20
N ALA A 13 4.18 15.08 -20.49
CA ALA A 13 4.82 14.21 -21.48
C ALA A 13 6.31 13.96 -21.16
N ARG A 14 7.02 15.00 -20.69
CA ARG A 14 8.42 14.89 -20.26
C ARG A 14 8.57 13.99 -19.03
N LEU A 15 7.69 14.16 -18.04
CA LEU A 15 7.67 13.34 -16.84
C LEU A 15 7.42 11.85 -17.17
N LEU A 16 6.42 11.56 -18.00
CA LEU A 16 6.11 10.19 -18.42
C LEU A 16 7.27 9.54 -19.16
N ARG A 17 7.93 10.25 -20.09
CA ARG A 17 9.11 9.72 -20.80
C ARG A 17 10.28 9.44 -19.87
N SER A 18 10.54 10.34 -18.90
CA SER A 18 11.58 10.14 -17.89
C SER A 18 11.32 8.89 -17.05
N ARG A 19 10.10 8.76 -16.52
CA ARG A 19 9.68 7.61 -15.70
C ARG A 19 9.69 6.30 -16.48
N SER A 20 9.21 6.32 -17.72
CA SER A 20 9.20 5.16 -18.62
C SER A 20 10.62 4.65 -18.88
N ARG A 21 11.59 5.54 -19.13
CA ARG A 21 13.00 5.15 -19.26
C ARG A 21 13.58 4.58 -17.98
N ALA A 22 13.32 5.23 -16.85
CA ALA A 22 13.82 4.76 -15.55
C ALA A 22 13.25 3.39 -15.15
N ALA A 23 12.00 3.11 -15.53
CA ALA A 23 11.31 1.84 -15.24
C ALA A 23 11.52 0.76 -16.30
N GLY A 24 12.17 1.07 -17.44
CA GLY A 24 12.37 0.12 -18.54
C GLY A 24 11.08 -0.33 -19.23
N CYS A 25 10.01 0.45 -19.17
CA CYS A 25 8.72 0.14 -19.77
C CYS A 25 8.28 1.22 -20.76
N THR A 26 7.25 0.94 -21.57
CA THR A 26 6.69 1.93 -22.48
C THR A 26 5.81 2.96 -21.75
N VAL A 27 5.65 4.15 -22.34
CA VAL A 27 4.75 5.18 -21.80
C VAL A 27 3.31 4.66 -21.68
N SER A 28 2.84 3.86 -22.65
CA SER A 28 1.50 3.28 -22.59
C SER A 28 1.34 2.26 -21.47
N GLU A 29 2.37 1.44 -21.18
CA GLU A 29 2.35 0.55 -20.01
C GLU A 29 2.34 1.32 -18.71
N LEU A 30 3.16 2.37 -18.61
CA LEU A 30 3.20 3.23 -17.43
C LEU A 30 1.85 3.91 -17.17
N ILE A 31 1.21 4.45 -18.21
CA ILE A 31 -0.13 5.06 -18.11
C ILE A 31 -1.17 4.03 -17.67
N ARG A 32 -1.16 2.82 -18.25
CA ARG A 32 -2.09 1.76 -17.84
C ARG A 32 -1.90 1.37 -16.39
N ALA A 33 -0.66 1.14 -15.95
CA ALA A 33 -0.35 0.79 -14.58
C ALA A 33 -0.80 1.88 -13.60
N ALA A 34 -0.61 3.16 -13.96
CA ALA A 34 -1.10 4.28 -13.16
C ALA A 34 -2.64 4.35 -13.11
N ILE A 35 -3.33 4.09 -14.24
CA ILE A 35 -4.79 4.02 -14.28
C ILE A 35 -5.29 2.87 -13.41
N ASP A 36 -4.66 1.70 -13.49
CA ASP A 36 -5.02 0.54 -12.67
C ASP A 36 -4.77 0.83 -11.18
N ASP A 37 -3.66 1.46 -10.81
CA ASP A 37 -3.37 1.79 -9.41
C ASP A 37 -4.36 2.81 -8.83
N VAL A 38 -4.78 3.81 -9.62
CA VAL A 38 -5.63 4.92 -9.17
C VAL A 38 -7.12 4.59 -9.25
N TYR A 39 -7.55 3.96 -10.35
CA TYR A 39 -8.97 3.78 -10.70
C TYR A 39 -9.42 2.33 -10.72
N SER A 40 -8.51 1.35 -10.66
CA SER A 40 -8.98 0.02 -10.32
C SER A 40 -9.54 0.10 -8.91
N PRO A 41 -10.77 -0.37 -8.66
CA PRO A 41 -11.25 -0.51 -7.29
C PRO A 41 -10.23 -1.40 -6.61
N ARG A 42 -9.35 -0.79 -5.77
CA ARG A 42 -8.24 -1.43 -5.08
C ARG A 42 -8.75 -2.80 -4.73
N ARG A 43 -8.32 -3.86 -5.45
CA ARG A 43 -8.93 -5.20 -5.36
C ARG A 43 -9.21 -5.37 -3.89
N GLU A 44 -10.48 -5.27 -3.49
CA GLU A 44 -10.79 -5.40 -2.08
C GLU A 44 -10.15 -6.73 -1.76
N GLN A 45 -9.08 -6.73 -0.97
CA GLN A 45 -8.30 -7.94 -0.78
C GLN A 45 -9.34 -8.97 -0.45
N SER A 46 -9.44 -10.00 -1.30
CA SER A 46 -10.50 -10.98 -1.15
C SER A 46 -10.44 -11.42 0.31
N THR A 47 -11.57 -11.71 0.94
CA THR A 47 -11.55 -12.25 2.31
C THR A 47 -10.50 -13.36 2.44
N THR A 48 -10.32 -14.15 1.39
CA THR A 48 -9.26 -15.15 1.23
C THR A 48 -7.83 -14.59 1.28
N ASP A 49 -7.55 -13.47 0.61
CA ASP A 49 -6.24 -12.81 0.62
C ASP A 49 -5.93 -12.19 1.98
N LYS A 50 -6.94 -11.58 2.63
CA LYS A 50 -6.84 -11.05 4.00
C LYS A 50 -6.54 -12.18 4.99
N VAL A 51 -7.26 -13.30 4.89
CA VAL A 51 -7.03 -14.49 5.74
C VAL A 51 -5.66 -15.10 5.48
N ARG A 52 -5.23 -15.21 4.21
CA ARG A 52 -3.90 -15.72 3.85
C ARG A 52 -2.80 -14.84 4.44
N LEU A 53 -2.94 -13.53 4.34
CA LEU A 53 -2.00 -12.57 4.92
C LEU A 53 -1.96 -12.69 6.44
N ALA A 54 -3.13 -12.73 7.10
CA ALA A 54 -3.24 -12.90 8.54
C ALA A 54 -2.61 -14.20 9.03
N ARG A 55 -2.75 -15.30 8.29
CA ARG A 55 -2.09 -16.58 8.61
C ARG A 55 -0.57 -16.52 8.46
N ARG A 56 -0.06 -15.80 7.46
CA ARG A 56 1.39 -15.64 7.25
C ARG A 56 2.04 -14.75 8.32
N THR A 57 1.31 -13.78 8.85
CA THR A 57 1.81 -12.89 9.90
C THR A 57 1.48 -13.38 11.31
N ALA A 58 0.65 -14.41 11.45
CA ALA A 58 0.34 -15.02 12.73
C ALA A 58 1.62 -15.56 13.39
N GLY A 59 1.88 -15.11 14.62
CA GLY A 59 3.08 -15.50 15.37
C GLY A 59 4.33 -14.67 15.09
N ALA A 60 4.29 -13.69 14.17
CA ALA A 60 5.39 -12.76 13.95
C ALA A 60 5.79 -11.99 15.23
N TRP A 61 4.85 -11.85 16.18
CA TRP A 61 5.09 -11.19 17.46
C TRP A 61 5.65 -12.12 18.55
N LYS A 62 5.81 -13.42 18.29
CA LYS A 62 6.18 -14.42 19.31
C LYS A 62 7.60 -14.21 19.86
N GLU A 63 8.50 -13.67 19.05
CA GLU A 63 9.91 -13.46 19.45
C GLU A 63 10.14 -12.10 20.11
N PHE A 64 9.11 -11.24 20.18
CA PHE A 64 9.25 -9.96 20.84
C PHE A 64 9.11 -10.14 22.36
N PRO A 65 10.03 -9.57 23.15
CA PRO A 65 10.01 -9.68 24.60
C PRO A 65 8.88 -8.85 25.24
N GLU A 66 8.37 -7.85 24.52
CA GLU A 66 7.25 -7.01 24.94
C GLU A 66 5.93 -7.49 24.30
N THR A 67 4.86 -7.43 25.06
CA THR A 67 3.50 -7.65 24.56
C THR A 67 3.14 -6.57 23.54
N GLY A 68 2.20 -6.89 22.65
CA GLY A 68 1.69 -5.89 21.70
C GLY A 68 1.09 -4.66 22.39
N ALA A 69 0.53 -4.82 23.59
CA ALA A 69 0.01 -3.70 24.37
C ALA A 69 1.13 -2.77 24.85
N GLU A 70 2.20 -3.33 25.44
CA GLU A 70 3.37 -2.57 25.89
C GLU A 70 4.05 -1.83 24.73
N TYR A 71 4.20 -2.49 23.58
CA TYR A 71 4.72 -1.87 22.38
C TYR A 71 3.88 -0.67 21.93
N VAL A 72 2.56 -0.83 21.86
CA VAL A 72 1.64 0.23 21.40
C VAL A 72 1.68 1.43 22.34
N GLU A 73 1.70 1.19 23.65
CA GLU A 73 1.79 2.25 24.67
C GLU A 73 3.13 2.99 24.58
N ARG A 74 4.24 2.25 24.39
CA ARG A 74 5.58 2.81 24.18
C ARG A 74 5.66 3.68 22.92
N VAL A 75 5.09 3.23 21.81
CA VAL A 75 5.12 3.97 20.52
C VAL A 75 4.20 5.18 20.53
N ARG A 76 3.02 5.08 21.15
CA ARG A 76 2.03 6.18 21.18
C ARG A 76 2.33 7.24 22.22
N GLY A 77 3.29 7.01 23.12
CA GLY A 77 3.70 7.95 24.17
C GLY A 77 2.58 8.35 25.13
N SER A 78 1.47 7.60 25.15
CA SER A 78 0.28 7.89 25.95
C SER A 78 -0.23 6.61 26.60
N GLN A 79 -0.53 6.67 27.91
CA GLN A 79 -0.92 5.52 28.74
C GLN A 79 -2.40 5.10 28.58
N ARG A 80 -2.97 5.25 27.38
CA ARG A 80 -4.42 5.16 27.18
C ARG A 80 -4.96 3.73 27.31
N LEU A 81 -4.21 2.71 26.90
CA LEU A 81 -4.64 1.31 27.02
C LEU A 81 -4.53 0.81 28.46
N ALA A 82 -3.53 1.27 29.22
CA ALA A 82 -3.41 0.98 30.64
C ALA A 82 -4.64 1.43 31.45
N HIS A 83 -5.27 2.54 31.04
CA HIS A 83 -6.48 3.06 31.67
C HIS A 83 -7.75 2.25 31.33
N LEU A 84 -7.77 1.53 30.20
CA LEU A 84 -8.93 0.73 29.77
C LEU A 84 -8.91 -0.70 30.30
N THR A 85 -7.73 -1.22 30.65
CA THR A 85 -7.55 -2.58 31.17
C THR A 85 -7.63 -2.65 32.70
N ARG A 86 -7.65 -1.50 33.38
CA ARG A 86 -7.85 -1.40 34.83
C ARG A 86 -9.35 -1.35 35.14
N ARG A 87 -10.05 -2.49 35.05
CA ARG A 87 -11.42 -2.65 35.54
C ARG A 87 -11.64 -4.02 36.14
#